data_AF-A0A1G9EWW9-F1
#
_entry.id   AF-A0A1G9EWW9-F1
#
_cell.length_a   1.000
_cell.length_b   1.000
_cell.length_c   1.000
_cell.angle_alpha   90.00
_cell.angle_beta   90.00
_cell.angle_gamma   90.00
#
_symmetry.space_group_name_H-M   'P 1'
#
loop_
_entity.id
_entity.type
_entity.pdbx_description
1 polymer ?
#
loop_
_entity_poly.entity_id
_entity_poly.type
_entity_poly.pdbx_seq_one_letter_code
_entity_poly.pdbx_strand_id
1 'polypeptide(L)'
;MTLLAISDIEQLNKKQYRLRLNDGQVMQLSISGMFSLHVMQAEREIAQVILQPLSSLNNPEIQPIYRVTNYQAPTGDLSLLAEALLDAMLRIYAWYTRGSIRPFRLHSASVPVAV
;
A
#
# COMPACT_ATOMS: atom_id res chain seq x y z
N MET A 1 22.15 13.19 -4.81
CA MET A 1 20.77 12.82 -5.18
C MET A 1 20.11 12.26 -3.93
N THR A 2 19.12 12.95 -3.38
CA THR A 2 18.37 12.49 -2.22
C THR A 2 17.43 11.37 -2.68
N LEU A 3 17.53 10.19 -2.07
CA LEU A 3 16.63 9.07 -2.38
C LEU A 3 15.21 9.46 -1.95
N LEU A 4 14.23 9.45 -2.86
CA LEU A 4 12.84 9.73 -2.48
C LEU A 4 12.35 8.65 -1.51
N ALA A 5 11.89 9.06 -0.32
CA ALA A 5 11.51 8.11 0.74
C ALA A 5 10.34 8.66 1.57
N ILE A 6 9.51 7.77 2.08
CA ILE A 6 8.46 8.09 3.07
C ILE A 6 9.17 8.43 4.39
N SER A 7 9.02 9.67 4.84
CA SER A 7 9.65 10.19 6.06
C SER A 7 8.74 10.13 7.28
N ASP A 8 7.42 10.26 7.08
CA ASP A 8 6.44 10.32 8.15
C ASP A 8 5.07 9.78 7.69
N ILE A 9 4.34 9.16 8.61
CA ILE A 9 2.99 8.62 8.41
C ILE A 9 2.10 9.11 9.56
N GLU A 10 1.19 10.02 9.24
CA GLU A 10 0.25 10.60 10.20
C GLU A 10 -1.14 10.00 9.98
N GLN A 11 -1.75 9.45 11.03
CA GLN A 11 -3.14 9.01 10.98
C GLN A 11 -4.08 10.21 11.10
N LEU A 12 -4.87 10.49 10.07
CA LEU A 12 -5.89 11.55 10.09
C LEU A 12 -7.20 11.05 10.70
N ASN A 13 -7.59 9.81 10.36
CA ASN A 13 -8.70 9.09 10.98
C ASN A 13 -8.54 7.58 10.77
N LYS A 14 -9.58 6.80 11.12
CA LYS A 14 -9.56 5.33 11.03
C LYS A 14 -9.19 4.80 9.63
N LYS A 15 -9.58 5.50 8.55
CA LYS A 15 -9.42 5.07 7.16
C LYS A 15 -8.54 5.99 6.32
N GLN A 16 -8.04 7.10 6.87
CA GLN A 16 -7.26 8.10 6.13
C GLN A 16 -5.96 8.41 6.85
N TYR A 17 -4.88 8.45 6.08
CA TYR A 17 -3.52 8.67 6.54
C TYR A 17 -2.84 9.65 5.59
N ARG A 18 -1.93 10.46 6.13
CA ARG A 18 -1.08 11.36 5.39
C ARG A 18 0.33 10.79 5.39
N LEU A 19 0.90 10.62 4.21
CA LEU A 19 2.29 10.24 4.02
C LEU A 19 3.08 11.50 3.65
N ARG A 20 4.18 11.76 4.35
CA ARG A 20 5.13 12.80 3.95
C ARG A 20 6.34 12.14 3.35
N LEU A 21 6.85 12.72 2.27
CA LEU A 21 8.12 12.36 1.70
C LEU A 21 9.24 13.25 2.25
N ASN A 22 10.47 12.80 2.13
CA ASN A 22 11.65 13.54 2.58
C ASN A 22 11.95 14.82 1.78
N ASP A 23 11.36 14.97 0.59
CA ASP A 23 11.40 16.19 -0.22
C ASP A 23 10.28 17.20 0.11
N GLY A 24 9.44 16.88 1.11
CA GLY A 24 8.32 17.71 1.54
C GLY A 24 7.00 17.46 0.80
N GLN A 25 6.98 16.58 -0.21
CA GLN A 25 5.73 16.20 -0.85
C GLN A 25 4.81 15.46 0.12
N VAL A 26 3.50 15.62 -0.09
CA VAL A 26 2.46 15.00 0.73
C VAL A 26 1.57 14.13 -0.14
N MET A 27 1.28 12.94 0.34
CA MET A 27 0.35 11.99 -0.25
C MET A 27 -0.73 11.62 0.75
N GLN A 28 -1.90 11.23 0.25
CA GLN A 28 -3.00 10.73 1.07
C GLN A 28 -3.22 9.25 0.79
N LEU A 29 -3.14 8.44 1.85
CA LEU A 29 -3.51 7.04 1.79
C LEU A 29 -4.90 6.86 2.39
N SER A 30 -5.77 6.16 1.69
CA SER A 30 -7.13 5.87 2.15
C SER A 30 -7.52 4.41 1.99
N ILE A 31 -8.37 3.92 2.90
CA ILE A 31 -8.96 2.58 2.84
C ILE A 31 -10.40 2.72 2.33
N SER A 32 -10.69 2.14 1.16
CA SER A 32 -11.98 2.16 0.48
C SER A 32 -12.54 0.73 0.32
N GLY A 33 -13.87 0.60 0.17
CA GLY A 33 -14.49 -0.68 -0.22
C GLY A 33 -14.18 -1.89 0.67
N MET A 34 -13.78 -1.67 1.93
CA MET A 34 -13.32 -2.67 2.91
C MET A 34 -11.98 -3.35 2.59
N PHE A 35 -11.65 -3.62 1.33
CA PHE A 35 -10.44 -4.36 0.92
C PHE A 35 -9.54 -3.63 -0.07
N SER A 36 -9.76 -2.33 -0.30
CA SER A 36 -8.94 -1.54 -1.23
C SER A 36 -8.21 -0.43 -0.48
N LEU A 37 -6.97 -0.19 -0.85
CA LEU A 37 -6.19 0.96 -0.41
C LEU A 37 -5.74 1.74 -1.62
N HIS A 38 -5.79 3.07 -1.50
CA HIS A 38 -5.43 3.99 -2.56
C HIS A 38 -4.46 5.02 -1.99
N VAL A 39 -3.46 5.39 -2.79
CA VAL A 39 -2.59 6.53 -2.51
C VAL A 39 -2.85 7.58 -3.56
N MET A 40 -3.20 8.78 -3.10
CA MET A 40 -3.49 9.95 -3.91
C MET A 40 -2.40 11.00 -3.72
N GLN A 41 -2.03 11.67 -4.80
CA GLN A 41 -1.20 12.87 -4.79
C GLN A 41 -1.86 13.92 -5.68
N ALA A 42 -2.13 15.11 -5.13
CA ALA A 42 -2.79 16.20 -5.86
C ALA A 42 -4.02 15.73 -6.68
N GLU A 43 -4.94 15.00 -6.03
CA GLU A 43 -6.17 14.43 -6.62
C GLU A 43 -5.97 13.31 -7.66
N ARG A 44 -4.73 12.93 -7.96
CA ARG A 44 -4.41 11.80 -8.83
C ARG A 44 -4.10 10.55 -8.02
N GLU A 45 -4.71 9.43 -8.38
CA GLU A 45 -4.31 8.12 -7.85
C GLU A 45 -2.93 7.73 -8.41
N ILE A 46 -2.00 7.47 -7.50
CA ILE A 46 -0.63 7.07 -7.84
C ILE A 46 -0.37 5.59 -7.55
N ALA A 47 -1.07 4.99 -6.58
CA ALA A 47 -0.91 3.58 -6.28
C ALA A 47 -2.19 3.00 -5.69
N GLN A 48 -2.45 1.72 -5.97
CA GLN A 48 -3.62 1.01 -5.45
C GLN A 48 -3.24 -0.41 -5.06
N VAL A 49 -3.70 -0.86 -3.88
CA VAL A 49 -3.63 -2.26 -3.46
C VAL A 49 -5.05 -2.78 -3.25
N ILE A 50 -5.37 -3.90 -3.89
CA ILE A 50 -6.60 -4.64 -3.64
C ILE A 50 -6.24 -5.91 -2.88
N LEU A 51 -6.96 -6.16 -1.80
CA LEU A 51 -6.84 -7.36 -0.99
C LEU A 51 -8.09 -8.24 -1.11
N GLN A 52 -7.93 -9.51 -0.77
CA GLN A 52 -9.05 -10.40 -0.53
C GLN A 52 -8.86 -11.14 0.80
N PRO A 53 -9.94 -11.37 1.56
CA PRO A 53 -9.88 -12.21 2.74
C PRO A 53 -9.66 -13.68 2.35
N LEU A 54 -8.85 -14.38 3.15
CA LEU A 54 -8.60 -15.81 3.07
C LEU A 54 -9.22 -16.59 4.23
N SER A 55 -9.67 -15.89 5.27
CA SER A 55 -10.34 -16.44 6.43
C SER A 55 -11.74 -15.85 6.58
N SER A 56 -12.57 -16.48 7.41
CA SER A 56 -13.84 -15.90 7.82
C SER A 56 -13.60 -14.59 8.56
N LEU A 57 -14.33 -13.54 8.17
CA LEU A 57 -14.33 -12.24 8.86
C LEU A 57 -15.36 -12.17 10.00
N ASN A 58 -16.22 -13.19 10.11
CA ASN A 58 -17.31 -13.25 11.09
C ASN A 58 -16.95 -14.07 12.33
N ASN A 59 -15.75 -14.67 12.36
CA ASN A 59 -15.28 -15.41 13.53
C ASN A 59 -14.28 -14.54 14.31
N PRO A 60 -14.66 -14.00 15.48
CA PRO A 60 -13.78 -13.15 16.29
C PRO A 60 -12.60 -13.93 16.92
N GLU A 61 -12.65 -15.26 16.97
CA GLU A 61 -11.58 -16.10 17.51
C GLU A 61 -10.44 -16.31 16.51
N ILE A 62 -10.69 -16.05 15.23
CA ILE A 62 -9.70 -16.23 14.16
C ILE A 62 -9.20 -14.87 13.71
N GLN A 63 -7.90 -14.66 13.81
CA GLN A 63 -7.28 -13.47 13.23
C GLN A 63 -7.53 -13.42 11.72
N PRO A 64 -8.05 -12.30 11.16
CA PRO A 64 -8.25 -12.19 9.73
C PRO A 64 -6.95 -12.34 8.93
N ILE A 65 -6.99 -13.15 7.87
CA ILE A 65 -5.87 -13.34 6.95
C ILE A 65 -6.27 -12.80 5.60
N TYR A 66 -5.38 -12.02 4.97
CA TYR A 66 -5.60 -11.45 3.64
C TYR A 66 -4.48 -11.84 2.68
N ARG A 67 -4.75 -11.75 1.37
CA ARG A 67 -3.72 -11.73 0.32
C ARG A 67 -3.92 -10.53 -0.60
N VAL A 68 -2.83 -9.99 -1.12
CA VAL A 68 -2.85 -9.01 -2.21
C VAL A 68 -3.31 -9.72 -3.48
N THR A 69 -4.27 -9.12 -4.19
CA THR A 69 -4.80 -9.63 -5.45
C THR A 69 -4.32 -8.81 -6.63
N ASN A 70 -4.18 -7.51 -6.41
CA ASN A 70 -3.69 -6.57 -7.39
C ASN A 70 -2.88 -5.50 -6.66
N TYR A 71 -1.77 -5.10 -7.29
CA TYR A 71 -1.03 -3.93 -6.89
C TYR A 71 -0.72 -3.10 -8.13
N GLN A 72 -1.30 -1.92 -8.21
CA GLN A 72 -0.93 -0.91 -9.18
C GLN A 72 0.15 -0.03 -8.55
N ALA A 73 1.39 -0.21 -9.01
CA ALA A 73 2.54 0.56 -8.55
C ALA A 73 2.51 2.00 -9.10
N PRO A 74 3.15 2.96 -8.39
CA PRO A 74 3.40 4.29 -8.92
C PRO A 74 4.30 4.24 -10.16
N THR A 75 4.10 5.22 -11.04
CA THR A 75 4.84 5.37 -12.31
C THR A 75 5.68 6.65 -12.32
N GLY A 76 6.61 6.76 -13.27
CA GLY A 76 7.52 7.91 -13.38
C GLY A 76 8.48 8.00 -12.21
N ASP A 77 8.77 9.21 -11.74
CA ASP A 77 9.72 9.47 -10.65
C ASP A 77 9.31 8.80 -9.33
N LEU A 78 8.01 8.58 -9.13
CA LEU A 78 7.47 7.91 -7.95
C LEU A 78 7.63 6.38 -7.99
N SER A 79 8.04 5.80 -9.12
CA SER A 79 8.29 4.35 -9.21
C SER A 79 9.35 3.86 -8.20
N LEU A 80 10.27 4.74 -7.81
CA LEU A 80 11.26 4.49 -6.75
C LEU A 80 10.63 4.23 -5.38
N LEU A 81 9.38 4.67 -5.16
CA LEU A 81 8.62 4.43 -3.94
C LEU A 81 7.74 3.18 -4.00
N ALA A 82 7.74 2.43 -5.11
CA ALA A 82 6.79 1.34 -5.30
C ALA A 82 6.81 0.29 -4.18
N GLU A 83 7.99 -0.11 -3.71
CA GLU A 83 8.10 -1.06 -2.60
C GLU A 83 7.75 -0.43 -1.26
N ALA A 84 8.20 0.80 -1.00
CA ALA A 84 7.95 1.51 0.26
C ALA A 84 6.45 1.81 0.45
N LEU A 85 5.76 2.22 -0.62
CA LEU A 85 4.32 2.47 -0.60
C LEU A 85 3.55 1.17 -0.40
N LEU A 86 3.92 0.10 -1.09
CA LEU A 86 3.31 -1.20 -0.88
C LEU A 86 3.47 -1.64 0.59
N ASP A 87 4.67 -1.61 1.15
CA ASP A 87 4.91 -2.00 2.55
C ASP A 87 4.09 -1.13 3.52
N ALA A 88 4.06 0.18 3.33
CA ALA A 88 3.24 1.10 4.13
C ALA A 88 1.75 0.75 4.05
N MET A 89 1.21 0.52 2.84
CA MET A 89 -0.18 0.13 2.62
C MET A 89 -0.52 -1.19 3.32
N LEU A 90 0.35 -2.19 3.21
CA LEU A 90 0.13 -3.49 3.85
C LEU A 90 0.18 -3.38 5.38
N ARG A 91 1.15 -2.64 5.95
CA ARG A 91 1.24 -2.43 7.40
C ARG A 91 0.04 -1.69 7.96
N ILE A 92 -0.39 -0.62 7.30
CA ILE A 92 -1.57 0.16 7.69
C ILE A 92 -2.82 -0.73 7.63
N TYR A 93 -2.97 -1.53 6.58
CA TYR A 93 -4.14 -2.40 6.46
C TYR A 93 -4.16 -3.52 7.50
N ALA A 94 -3.02 -4.16 7.78
CA ALA A 94 -2.88 -5.16 8.83
C ALA A 94 -3.24 -4.56 10.21
N TRP A 95 -2.77 -3.34 10.50
CA TRP A 95 -3.13 -2.63 11.71
C TRP A 95 -4.63 -2.28 11.77
N TYR A 96 -5.20 -1.75 10.69
CA TYR A 96 -6.61 -1.37 10.58
C TYR A 96 -7.55 -2.56 10.80
N THR A 97 -7.20 -3.73 10.27
CA THR A 97 -8.00 -4.96 10.37
C THR A 97 -7.66 -5.82 11.59
N ARG A 98 -6.57 -5.50 12.32
CA ARG A 98 -5.93 -6.41 13.29
C ARG A 98 -5.59 -7.78 12.69
N GLY A 99 -5.41 -7.83 11.38
CA GLY A 99 -5.18 -9.05 10.61
C GLY A 99 -3.72 -9.26 10.25
N SER A 100 -3.48 -10.32 9.48
CA SER A 100 -2.20 -10.61 8.83
C SER A 100 -2.38 -10.63 7.32
N ILE A 101 -1.32 -10.30 6.60
CA ILE A 101 -1.31 -10.32 5.13
C ILE A 101 -0.25 -11.33 4.71
N ARG A 102 -0.62 -12.26 3.81
CA ARG A 102 0.32 -13.23 3.25
C ARG A 102 1.44 -12.49 2.51
N PRO A 103 2.69 -13.00 2.56
CA PRO A 103 3.80 -12.40 1.83
C PRO A 103 3.44 -12.23 0.35
N PHE A 104 3.63 -11.01 -0.14
CA PHE A 104 3.45 -10.66 -1.55
C PHE A 104 4.79 -10.21 -2.10
N ARG A 105 5.17 -10.74 -3.25
CA ARG A 105 6.34 -10.28 -4.01
C ARG A 105 5.81 -9.55 -5.23
N LEU A 106 6.20 -8.29 -5.39
CA LEU A 106 6.21 -7.65 -6.70
C LEU A 106 7.02 -8.58 -7.61
N HIS A 107 6.40 -9.17 -8.62
CA HIS A 107 7.19 -9.78 -9.68
C HIS A 107 7.90 -8.61 -10.36
N SER A 108 9.20 -8.48 -10.11
CA SER A 108 10.08 -7.64 -10.90
C SER A 108 9.78 -8.01 -12.34
N ALA A 109 9.30 -7.05 -13.14
CA ALA A 109 9.15 -7.26 -14.56
C ALA A 109 10.49 -7.80 -15.07
N SER A 110 10.47 -9.05 -15.51
CA SER A 110 11.62 -9.71 -16.10
C SER A 110 12.13 -8.80 -17.21
N VAL A 111 13.31 -8.20 -17.01
CA VAL A 111 14.04 -7.56 -18.09
C VAL A 111 14.18 -8.62 -19.17
N PRO A 112 13.62 -8.43 -20.38
CA PRO A 112 13.87 -9.37 -21.44
C PRO A 112 15.38 -9.31 -21.71
N VAL A 113 16.07 -10.41 -21.41
CA VAL A 113 17.41 -10.63 -21.94
C VAL A 113 17.22 -10.81 -23.44
N ALA A 114 17.42 -9.74 -24.20
CA ALA A 114 17.63 -9.85 -25.63
C ALA A 114 18.93 -10.65 -25.83
N VAL A 115 18.78 -11.83 -26.45
CA VAL A 115 19.89 -12.62 -27.00
C VAL A 115 20.31 -12.02 -28.34
#